data_AF-A0AAJ3JM54-F1
#
_entry.id   AF-A0AAJ3JM54-F1
#
_cell.length_a   1.000
_cell.length_b   1.000
_cell.length_c   1.000
_cell.angle_alpha   90.00
_cell.angle_beta   90.00
_cell.angle_gamma   90.00
#
_symmetry.space_group_name_H-M   'P 1'
#
loop_
_entity.id
_entity.type
_entity.pdbx_description
1 polymer ?
#
loop_
_entity_poly.entity_id
_entity_poly.type
_entity_poly.pdbx_seq_one_letter_code
_entity_poly.pdbx_strand_id
1 'polypeptide(L)'
;MSCNSQKISALRRQIPSFECVPGCHDCCGPVTTSPEEMSRLPRKTAAEQEAAMDELNCVHLGPKGCTVYDERPLICRLFGTTKTLPCPNGRRPVELIHPRVEKQIHEYMASTRQVLV
;
A
#
# COMPACT_ATOMS: atom_id res chain seq x y z
N MET A 1 3.99 4.26 21.78
CA MET A 1 3.25 4.15 20.50
C MET A 1 2.93 5.56 20.03
N SER A 2 3.27 5.92 18.79
CA SER A 2 2.96 7.27 18.26
C SER A 2 1.48 7.38 17.89
N CYS A 3 0.92 8.60 17.94
CA CYS A 3 -0.44 8.87 17.47
C CYS A 3 -0.67 8.35 16.03
N ASN A 4 0.33 8.55 15.16
CA ASN A 4 0.29 8.04 13.78
C ASN A 4 0.22 6.52 13.70
N SER A 5 0.98 5.79 14.54
CA SER A 5 0.99 4.33 14.51
C SER A 5 -0.39 3.72 14.81
N GLN A 6 -1.13 4.33 15.74
CA GLN A 6 -2.50 3.94 16.11
C GLN A 6 -3.49 4.32 15.01
N LYS A 7 -3.37 5.52 14.44
CA LYS A 7 -4.19 5.98 13.32
C LYS A 7 -4.06 5.06 12.10
N ILE A 8 -2.83 4.71 11.71
CA ILE A 8 -2.57 3.75 10.63
C ILE A 8 -3.26 2.41 10.92
N SER A 9 -3.06 1.84 12.13
CA SER A 9 -3.68 0.56 12.50
C SER A 9 -5.21 0.60 12.48
N ALA A 10 -5.82 1.70 12.93
CA ALA A 10 -7.26 1.88 12.89
C ALA A 10 -7.81 2.01 11.46
N LEU A 11 -7.10 2.73 10.59
CA LEU A 11 -7.48 2.86 9.17
C LEU A 11 -7.33 1.53 8.43
N ARG A 12 -6.21 0.81 8.63
CA ARG A 12 -5.96 -0.49 7.98
C ARG A 12 -7.05 -1.53 8.27
N ARG A 13 -7.57 -1.55 9.50
CA ARG A 13 -8.66 -2.46 9.91
C ARG A 13 -10.00 -2.17 9.23
N GLN A 14 -10.19 -0.97 8.70
CA GLN A 14 -11.42 -0.57 8.01
C GLN A 14 -11.33 -0.77 6.49
N ILE A 15 -10.17 -1.14 5.96
CA ILE A 15 -10.02 -1.45 4.54
C ILE A 15 -10.42 -2.91 4.32
N PRO A 16 -11.44 -3.21 3.50
CA PRO A 16 -11.82 -4.58 3.19
C PRO A 16 -10.68 -5.32 2.46
N SER A 17 -10.56 -6.62 2.68
CA SER A 17 -9.61 -7.48 1.98
C SER A 17 -10.27 -8.20 0.81
N PHE A 18 -9.46 -8.59 -0.17
CA PHE A 18 -9.85 -9.46 -1.29
C PHE A 18 -8.62 -10.21 -1.79
N GLU A 19 -8.83 -11.28 -2.55
CA GLU A 19 -7.76 -12.08 -3.13
C GLU A 19 -7.36 -11.56 -4.53
N CYS A 20 -6.05 -11.33 -4.71
CA CYS A 20 -5.49 -11.00 -6.02
C CYS A 20 -5.50 -12.24 -6.94
N VAL A 21 -5.33 -12.01 -8.25
CA VAL A 21 -4.99 -13.11 -9.16
C VAL A 21 -3.62 -13.67 -8.77
N PRO A 22 -3.43 -15.00 -8.69
CA PRO A 22 -2.13 -15.59 -8.37
C PRO A 22 -1.03 -15.09 -9.32
N GLY A 23 0.08 -14.61 -8.76
CA GLY A 23 1.20 -14.07 -9.52
C GLY A 23 1.04 -12.64 -10.05
N CYS A 24 -0.13 -12.01 -9.88
CA CYS A 24 -0.35 -10.63 -10.32
C CYS A 24 0.36 -9.62 -9.41
N HIS A 25 1.03 -8.66 -10.05
CA HIS A 25 1.71 -7.54 -9.40
C HIS A 25 1.50 -6.21 -10.14
N ASP A 26 0.44 -6.10 -10.94
CA ASP A 26 0.17 -4.91 -11.77
C ASP A 26 -0.15 -3.65 -10.94
N CYS A 27 -0.55 -3.83 -9.68
CA CYS A 27 -0.71 -2.73 -8.72
C CYS A 27 0.59 -2.40 -7.95
N CYS A 28 1.64 -3.19 -8.11
CA CYS A 28 2.88 -3.11 -7.32
C CYS A 28 3.95 -2.28 -8.06
N GLY A 29 3.71 -0.98 -8.18
CA GLY A 29 4.68 -0.02 -8.72
C GLY A 29 5.15 1.00 -7.67
N PRO A 30 5.78 2.10 -8.11
CA PRO A 30 6.23 3.17 -7.25
C PRO A 30 5.05 3.84 -6.54
N VAL A 31 5.10 3.88 -5.21
CA VAL A 31 4.03 4.46 -4.39
C VAL A 31 4.59 5.38 -3.32
N THR A 32 3.75 6.31 -2.86
CA THR A 32 4.07 7.17 -1.72
C THR A 32 3.55 6.58 -0.42
N THR A 33 4.40 6.50 0.58
CA THR A 33 4.05 5.98 1.91
C THR A 33 4.71 6.80 3.01
N SER A 34 4.14 6.80 4.21
CA SER A 34 4.70 7.58 5.31
C SER A 34 5.95 6.91 5.89
N PRO A 35 6.90 7.69 6.46
CA PRO A 35 8.03 7.15 7.21
C PRO A 35 7.61 6.19 8.33
N GLU A 36 6.46 6.42 8.99
CA GLU A 36 5.94 5.51 10.01
C GLU A 36 5.52 4.16 9.46
N GLU A 37 4.94 4.09 8.26
CA GLU A 37 4.66 2.82 7.58
C GLU A 37 5.96 2.14 7.15
N MET A 38 6.88 2.89 6.55
CA MET A 38 8.19 2.37 6.13
C MET A 38 9.04 1.85 7.28
N SER A 39 8.93 2.44 8.47
CA SER A 39 9.64 1.96 9.66
C SER A 39 9.25 0.54 10.09
N ARG A 40 8.12 0.00 9.58
CA ARG A 40 7.65 -1.36 9.85
C ARG A 40 8.12 -2.37 8.80
N LEU A 41 8.66 -1.90 7.67
CA LEU A 41 9.10 -2.76 6.59
C LEU A 41 10.58 -3.12 6.75
N PRO A 42 11.04 -4.26 6.21
CA PRO A 42 12.46 -4.59 6.17
C PRO A 42 13.24 -3.51 5.42
N ARG A 43 14.39 -3.10 5.94
CA ARG A 43 15.24 -2.11 5.25
C ARG A 43 15.77 -2.69 3.94
N LYS A 44 15.75 -1.87 2.90
CA LYS A 44 16.32 -2.14 1.59
C LYS A 44 17.52 -1.24 1.36
N THR A 45 18.51 -1.75 0.63
CA THR A 45 19.68 -0.96 0.22
C THR A 45 19.28 0.04 -0.85
N ALA A 46 20.06 1.11 -1.01
CA ALA A 46 19.84 2.09 -2.08
C ALA A 46 19.89 1.43 -3.46
N ALA A 47 20.83 0.49 -3.67
CA ALA A 47 20.95 -0.25 -4.92
C ALA A 47 19.71 -1.10 -5.24
N GLU A 48 19.11 -1.77 -4.23
CA GLU A 48 17.85 -2.50 -4.42
C GLU A 48 16.69 -1.55 -4.78
N GLN A 49 16.63 -0.39 -4.12
CA GLN A 49 15.58 0.61 -4.40
C GLN A 49 15.72 1.22 -5.79
N GLU A 50 16.93 1.55 -6.21
CA GLU A 50 17.23 2.10 -7.54
C GLU A 50 16.91 1.09 -8.63
N ALA A 51 17.35 -0.17 -8.50
CA ALA A 51 17.03 -1.22 -9.46
C ALA A 51 15.51 -1.45 -9.59
N ALA A 52 14.76 -1.40 -8.48
CA ALA A 52 13.31 -1.50 -8.52
C ALA A 52 12.67 -0.28 -9.21
N MET A 53 13.18 0.93 -8.95
CA MET A 53 12.69 2.16 -9.56
C MET A 53 12.94 2.21 -11.07
N ASP A 54 14.09 1.73 -11.53
CA ASP A 54 14.44 1.66 -12.96
C ASP A 54 13.46 0.78 -13.74
N GLU A 55 12.94 -0.27 -13.10
CA GLU A 55 11.92 -1.17 -13.66
C GLU A 55 10.48 -0.70 -13.38
N LEU A 56 10.28 0.44 -12.71
CA LEU A 56 8.98 0.92 -12.22
C LEU A 56 8.25 -0.13 -11.35
N ASN A 57 9.01 -0.86 -10.54
CA ASN A 57 8.55 -1.89 -9.62
C ASN A 57 8.69 -1.43 -8.16
N CYS A 58 7.93 -2.05 -7.26
CA CYS A 58 8.14 -1.88 -5.83
C CYS A 58 9.32 -2.73 -5.33
N VAL A 59 10.24 -2.14 -4.55
CA VAL A 59 11.41 -2.85 -3.98
C VAL A 59 11.07 -4.04 -3.07
N HIS A 60 9.83 -4.13 -2.59
CA HIS A 60 9.33 -5.24 -1.77
C HIS A 60 8.61 -6.33 -2.57
N LEU A 61 8.53 -6.20 -3.90
CA LEU A 61 8.00 -7.23 -4.78
C LEU A 61 9.03 -8.36 -4.90
N GLY A 62 8.65 -9.57 -4.51
CA GLY A 62 9.45 -10.77 -4.70
C GLY A 62 8.89 -11.64 -5.84
N PRO A 63 9.57 -12.75 -6.18
CA PRO A 63 9.17 -13.63 -7.28
C PRO A 63 7.82 -14.33 -7.06
N LYS A 64 7.32 -14.37 -5.82
CA LYS A 64 6.03 -14.97 -5.44
C LYS A 64 4.99 -13.92 -5.02
N GLY A 65 5.26 -12.63 -5.28
CA GLY A 65 4.41 -11.50 -4.88
C GLY A 65 5.02 -10.65 -3.75
N CYS A 66 4.19 -9.81 -3.14
CA CYS A 66 4.63 -8.85 -2.13
C CYS A 66 5.18 -9.55 -0.88
N THR A 67 6.46 -9.32 -0.57
CA THR A 67 7.14 -9.90 0.60
C THR A 67 6.69 -9.30 1.93
N VAL A 68 6.00 -8.16 1.89
CA VAL A 68 5.48 -7.42 3.05
C VAL A 68 3.95 -7.37 3.06
N TYR A 69 3.29 -8.39 2.50
CA TYR A 69 1.84 -8.38 2.25
C TYR A 69 1.00 -7.97 3.48
N ASP A 70 1.37 -8.49 4.66
CA ASP A 70 0.69 -8.21 5.93
C ASP A 70 0.97 -6.80 6.45
N GLU A 71 2.15 -6.25 6.16
CA GLU A 71 2.55 -4.90 6.54
C GLU A 71 2.37 -3.86 5.42
N ARG A 72 1.67 -4.21 4.33
CA ARG A 72 1.38 -3.30 3.21
C ARG A 72 0.88 -1.93 3.70
N PRO A 73 1.47 -0.83 3.18
CA PRO A 73 0.99 0.53 3.41
C PRO A 73 -0.49 0.71 3.06
N LEU A 74 -1.09 1.77 3.61
CA LEU A 74 -2.47 2.17 3.36
C LEU A 74 -2.74 2.32 1.85
N ILE A 75 -1.87 3.01 1.12
CA ILE A 75 -2.02 3.21 -0.34
C ILE A 75 -2.08 1.88 -1.10
N CYS A 76 -1.21 0.93 -0.76
CA CYS A 76 -1.17 -0.40 -1.40
C CYS A 76 -2.45 -1.20 -1.15
N ARG A 77 -3.16 -0.93 -0.04
CA ARG A 77 -4.42 -1.58 0.32
C ARG A 77 -5.64 -0.87 -0.30
N LEU A 78 -5.50 0.39 -0.73
CA LEU A 78 -6.56 1.10 -1.45
C LEU A 78 -6.76 0.55 -2.87
N PHE A 79 -5.71 0.05 -3.52
CA PHE A 79 -5.83 -0.59 -4.82
C PHE A 79 -6.80 -1.77 -4.79
N GLY A 80 -7.83 -1.71 -5.64
CA GLY A 80 -8.91 -2.68 -5.74
C GLY A 80 -10.01 -2.54 -4.68
N THR A 81 -9.87 -1.64 -3.71
CA THR A 81 -10.88 -1.43 -2.65
C THR A 81 -11.64 -0.12 -2.79
N THR A 82 -11.21 0.77 -3.69
CA THR A 82 -11.88 2.04 -4.00
C THR A 82 -12.29 2.13 -5.48
N LYS A 83 -13.13 3.11 -5.80
CA LYS A 83 -13.50 3.43 -7.20
C LYS A 83 -12.40 4.20 -7.94
N THR A 84 -11.58 4.95 -7.20
CA THR A 84 -10.53 5.82 -7.73
C THR A 84 -9.24 5.05 -8.03
N LEU A 85 -9.02 3.94 -7.32
CA LEU A 85 -7.88 3.04 -7.48
C LEU A 85 -8.38 1.61 -7.75
N PRO A 86 -9.00 1.35 -8.92
CA PRO A 86 -9.49 0.02 -9.25
C PRO A 86 -8.33 -0.98 -9.45
N CYS A 87 -8.59 -2.26 -9.26
CA CYS A 87 -7.65 -3.31 -9.66
C CYS A 87 -7.64 -3.42 -11.20
N PRO A 88 -6.46 -3.44 -11.86
CA PRO A 88 -6.36 -3.63 -13.32
C PRO A 88 -7.03 -4.92 -13.81
N ASN A 89 -7.05 -5.95 -12.98
CA ASN A 89 -7.64 -7.26 -13.26
C ASN A 89 -9.10 -7.39 -12.78
N GLY A 90 -9.75 -6.28 -12.38
CA GLY A 90 -11.16 -6.27 -11.96
C GLY A 90 -11.45 -6.95 -10.62
N ARG A 91 -10.42 -7.36 -9.86
CA ARG A 91 -10.58 -7.92 -8.51
C ARG A 91 -11.01 -6.83 -7.52
N ARG A 92 -11.95 -7.16 -6.63
CA ARG A 92 -12.45 -6.26 -5.60
C ARG A 92 -13.14 -7.06 -4.48
N PRO A 93 -13.24 -6.50 -3.26
CA PRO A 93 -14.11 -7.05 -2.23
C PRO A 93 -15.59 -6.97 -2.63
N VAL A 94 -16.44 -7.72 -1.91
CA VAL A 94 -17.90 -7.66 -2.08
C VAL A 94 -18.41 -6.23 -1.83
N GLU A 95 -17.92 -5.62 -0.77
CA GLU A 95 -18.19 -4.22 -0.42
C GLU A 95 -16.90 -3.41 -0.50
N LEU A 96 -16.95 -2.29 -1.23
CA LEU A 96 -15.85 -1.34 -1.31
C LEU A 96 -15.68 -0.61 0.04
N ILE A 97 -14.52 0.00 0.22
CA ILE A 97 -14.26 0.81 1.41
C ILE A 97 -15.32 1.93 1.54
N HIS A 98 -15.70 2.24 2.78
CA HIS A 98 -16.61 3.35 3.02
C HIS A 98 -15.95 4.69 2.62
N PRO A 99 -16.62 5.58 1.84
CA PRO A 99 -16.01 6.83 1.33
C PRO A 99 -15.40 7.74 2.40
N ARG A 100 -15.99 7.75 3.60
CA ARG A 100 -15.44 8.48 4.77
C ARG A 100 -14.05 7.96 5.17
N VAL A 101 -13.82 6.65 5.11
CA VAL A 101 -12.54 6.03 5.49
C VAL A 101 -11.50 6.30 4.39
N GLU A 102 -11.87 6.18 3.12
CA GLU A 102 -11.01 6.58 1.98
C GLU A 102 -10.54 8.04 2.13
N LYS A 103 -11.47 8.96 2.44
CA LYS A 103 -11.14 10.37 2.71
C LYS A 103 -10.17 10.53 3.87
N GLN A 104 -10.38 9.84 4.99
CA GLN A 104 -9.49 9.90 6.15
C GLN A 104 -8.07 9.37 5.85
N ILE A 105 -7.95 8.38 4.96
CA ILE A 105 -6.65 7.87 4.50
C ILE A 105 -5.95 8.93 3.67
N HIS A 106 -6.64 9.55 2.70
CA HIS A 106 -6.06 10.64 1.90
C HIS A 106 -5.67 11.85 2.76
N GLU A 107 -6.48 12.24 3.73
CA GLU A 107 -6.14 13.30 4.68
C GLU A 107 -4.91 12.93 5.51
N TYR A 108 -4.79 11.68 5.96
CA TYR A 108 -3.59 11.20 6.65
C TYR A 108 -2.36 11.31 5.77
N MET A 109 -2.43 10.81 4.53
CA MET A 109 -1.33 10.88 3.56
C MET A 109 -0.94 12.34 3.25
N ALA A 110 -1.91 13.23 3.06
CA ALA A 110 -1.65 14.66 2.82
C ALA A 110 -1.04 15.38 4.04
N SER A 111 -1.40 14.94 5.26
CA SER A 111 -0.90 15.54 6.51
C SER A 111 0.45 15.03 6.99
N THR A 112 1.03 14.04 6.29
CA THR A 112 2.30 13.40 6.69
C THR A 112 3.32 13.49 5.56
N ARG A 113 4.61 13.60 5.91
CA ARG A 113 5.69 13.48 4.93
C ARG A 113 5.54 12.14 4.22
N GLN A 114 5.66 12.16 2.89
CA GLN A 114 5.69 10.94 2.09
C GLN A 114 7.11 10.64 1.62
N VAL A 115 7.42 9.35 1.48
CA VAL A 115 8.60 8.84 0.79
C VAL A 115 8.15 7.96 -0.37
N LEU A 116 8.90 8.03 -1.47
CA LEU A 116 8.68 7.19 -2.64
C LEU A 116 9.36 5.83 -2.43
N VAL A 117 8.66 4.76 -2.78
CA VAL A 117 9.06 3.35 -2.56
C VAL A 117 8.72 2.52 -3.77
#